data_AF-A0A6L9ZSK1-F1
#
_entry.id   AF-A0A6L9ZSK1-F1
#
_cell.length_a   1.000
_cell.length_b   1.000
_cell.length_c   1.000
_cell.angle_alpha   90.00
_cell.angle_beta   90.00
_cell.angle_gamma   90.00
#
_symmetry.space_group_name_H-M   'P 1'
#
loop_
_entity.id
_entity.type
_entity.pdbx_description
1 polymer ?
#
loop_
_entity_poly.entity_id
_entity_poly.type
_entity_poly.pdbx_seq_one_letter_code
_entity_poly.pdbx_strand_id
1 'polypeptide(L)'
;MLDIISFNPFRVKIPFLLDIIIISDSEQIKKIETSGNVDRLHTYDTASLPWWAKIYFRATRFHDSKRDLWFCALESTSNPSYEQRRAYLEEKVATGYSEADVKRIAELLNKNAEDEVLAYEMVQIVNHRFFEKEIPSTITKAAENTLQSIGEAILPWKYIAATKAHSQVIDYCAENLPDNVHIIDAGHHNIGEVVKTTTGALRTLKNNLDKSVEEIFTSNPLTPQAPRIAVKESNFDGLLSSPTIPGKTVFLFKIGKAAIETQDINFTFSTGSSERACVFKDFFLEFMKDLQQELRQTKSQS
;
A
#
# COMPACT_ATOMS: atom_id res chain seq x y z
N MET A 1 -27.39 -8.32 -22.88
CA MET A 1 -26.24 -7.41 -22.70
C MET A 1 -26.71 -6.36 -21.73
N LEU A 2 -26.43 -6.54 -20.44
CA LEU A 2 -26.70 -5.51 -19.44
C LEU A 2 -25.58 -4.49 -19.58
N ASP A 3 -25.94 -3.28 -19.99
CA ASP A 3 -25.03 -2.15 -19.98
C ASP A 3 -24.43 -2.02 -18.58
N ILE A 4 -23.13 -2.29 -18.48
CA ILE A 4 -22.34 -2.00 -17.30
C ILE A 4 -22.49 -0.50 -17.10
N ILE A 5 -23.09 -0.10 -15.97
CA ILE A 5 -23.18 1.31 -15.57
C ILE A 5 -21.75 1.78 -15.36
N SER A 6 -21.12 2.30 -16.43
CA SER A 6 -19.80 2.89 -16.34
C SER A 6 -19.94 4.16 -15.53
N PHE A 7 -19.42 4.15 -14.30
CA PHE A 7 -19.35 5.36 -13.51
C PHE A 7 -18.36 6.30 -14.19
N ASN A 8 -18.86 7.47 -14.61
CA ASN A 8 -17.99 8.52 -15.13
C ASN A 8 -16.94 8.92 -14.07
N PRO A 9 -15.69 9.19 -14.46
CA PRO A 9 -14.68 9.72 -13.55
C PRO A 9 -15.22 10.94 -12.79
N PHE A 10 -15.07 10.93 -11.47
CA PHE A 10 -15.52 12.05 -10.63
C PHE A 10 -14.37 13.02 -10.39
N ARG A 11 -14.50 14.25 -10.87
CA ARG A 11 -13.48 15.31 -10.71
C ARG A 11 -13.87 16.28 -9.60
N VAL A 12 -13.02 16.38 -8.58
CA VAL A 12 -13.06 17.43 -7.55
C VAL A 12 -12.05 18.51 -7.92
N LYS A 13 -12.54 19.67 -8.36
CA LYS A 13 -11.71 20.81 -8.75
C LYS A 13 -12.03 22.02 -7.90
N ILE A 14 -11.07 22.43 -7.07
CA ILE A 14 -11.08 23.71 -6.37
C ILE A 14 -9.99 24.57 -7.02
N PRO A 15 -10.33 25.67 -7.72
CA PRO A 15 -9.36 26.48 -8.44
C PRO A 15 -8.12 26.80 -7.62
N PHE A 16 -6.93 26.59 -8.22
CA PHE A 16 -5.60 26.80 -7.63
C PHE A 16 -5.25 25.94 -6.41
N LEU A 17 -6.22 25.21 -5.84
CA LEU A 17 -6.06 24.49 -4.58
C LEU A 17 -6.00 22.97 -4.77
N LEU A 18 -6.92 22.41 -5.55
CA LEU A 18 -7.14 20.98 -5.64
C LEU A 18 -7.65 20.61 -7.03
N ASP A 19 -7.07 19.57 -7.62
CA ASP A 19 -7.60 18.97 -8.84
C ASP A 19 -7.39 17.46 -8.77
N ILE A 20 -8.42 16.76 -8.31
CA ILE A 20 -8.39 15.32 -8.10
C ILE A 20 -9.44 14.66 -9.00
N ILE A 21 -9.06 13.59 -9.69
CA ILE A 21 -9.96 12.74 -10.45
C ILE A 21 -10.03 11.37 -9.79
N ILE A 22 -11.22 10.92 -9.42
CA ILE A 22 -11.48 9.63 -8.80
C ILE A 22 -12.08 8.69 -9.86
N ILE A 23 -11.47 7.52 -10.05
CA ILE A 23 -11.91 6.50 -11.00
C ILE A 23 -12.01 5.18 -10.28
N SER A 24 -13.11 4.45 -10.48
CA SER A 24 -13.33 3.12 -9.91
C SER A 24 -13.53 2.02 -10.94
N ASP A 25 -13.94 2.36 -12.16
CA ASP A 25 -14.13 1.42 -13.27
C ASP A 25 -12.78 0.81 -13.68
N SER A 26 -12.70 -0.52 -13.73
CA SER A 26 -11.45 -1.26 -13.95
C SER A 26 -10.83 -0.99 -15.32
N GLU A 27 -11.65 -0.87 -16.36
CA GLU A 27 -11.19 -0.66 -17.73
C GLU A 27 -10.73 0.79 -17.93
N GLN A 28 -11.41 1.76 -17.31
CA GLN A 28 -10.94 3.14 -17.26
C GLN A 28 -9.60 3.26 -16.51
N ILE A 29 -9.43 2.57 -15.38
CA ILE A 29 -8.15 2.55 -14.63
C ILE A 29 -7.02 2.05 -15.55
N LYS A 30 -7.22 0.89 -16.19
CA LYS A 30 -6.22 0.31 -17.10
C LYS A 30 -5.92 1.26 -18.27
N LYS A 31 -6.96 1.79 -18.93
CA LYS A 31 -6.82 2.73 -20.06
C LYS A 31 -5.96 3.94 -19.68
N ILE A 32 -6.23 4.54 -18.52
CA ILE A 32 -5.51 5.74 -18.08
C ILE A 32 -4.08 5.38 -17.67
N GLU A 33 -3.88 4.30 -16.90
CA GLU A 33 -2.56 3.84 -16.45
C GLU A 33 -1.61 3.57 -17.64
N THR A 34 -2.10 2.93 -18.71
CA THR A 34 -1.28 2.56 -19.87
C THR A 34 -1.20 3.67 -20.94
N SER A 35 -1.78 4.85 -20.69
CA SER A 35 -1.86 5.92 -21.70
C SER A 35 -0.55 6.67 -21.94
N GLY A 36 0.40 6.61 -21.00
CA GLY A 36 1.58 7.48 -20.97
C GLY A 36 1.28 8.97 -20.70
N ASN A 37 0.04 9.31 -20.33
CA ASN A 37 -0.37 10.67 -19.94
C ASN A 37 -0.37 10.88 -18.42
N VAL A 38 -0.21 9.81 -17.65
CA VAL A 38 -0.07 9.82 -16.19
C VAL A 38 1.19 9.06 -15.81
N ASP A 39 1.76 9.41 -14.66
CA ASP A 39 2.80 8.62 -14.01
C ASP A 39 2.58 8.65 -12.49
N ARG A 40 3.46 8.00 -11.72
CA ARG A 40 3.47 8.02 -10.27
C ARG A 40 3.83 9.43 -9.78
N LEU A 41 3.48 9.72 -8.54
CA LEU A 41 3.57 11.07 -7.99
C LEU A 41 5.00 11.65 -8.10
N HIS A 42 6.02 10.86 -7.78
CA HIS A 42 7.41 11.30 -7.79
C HIS A 42 8.04 11.27 -9.20
N THR A 43 7.25 11.49 -10.24
CA THR A 43 7.74 11.95 -11.56
C THR A 43 8.06 13.44 -11.58
N TYR A 44 7.48 14.19 -10.65
CA TYR A 44 7.84 15.58 -10.39
C TYR A 44 8.60 15.63 -9.07
N ASP A 45 9.62 16.50 -9.02
CA ASP A 45 10.30 16.81 -7.77
C ASP A 45 9.29 17.17 -6.69
N THR A 46 9.55 16.71 -5.46
CA THR A 46 8.65 16.94 -4.32
C THR A 46 8.22 18.39 -4.18
N ALA A 47 9.14 19.34 -4.39
CA ALA A 47 8.86 20.78 -4.30
C ALA A 47 7.76 21.26 -5.27
N SER A 48 7.69 20.62 -6.45
CA SER A 48 6.77 20.93 -7.56
C SER A 48 5.41 20.27 -7.42
N LEU A 49 5.26 19.30 -6.50
CA LEU A 49 3.97 18.65 -6.25
C LEU A 49 2.92 19.64 -5.71
N PRO A 50 1.62 19.36 -5.95
CA PRO A 50 0.54 20.10 -5.33
C PRO A 50 0.71 20.22 -3.82
N TRP A 51 0.47 21.41 -3.26
CA TRP A 51 0.71 21.69 -1.84
C TRP A 51 0.02 20.69 -0.90
N TRP A 52 -1.21 20.27 -1.22
CA TRP A 52 -1.96 19.30 -0.43
C TRP A 52 -1.29 17.92 -0.44
N ALA A 53 -0.67 17.52 -1.56
CA ALA A 53 0.03 16.25 -1.68
C ALA A 53 1.30 16.29 -0.83
N LYS A 54 2.05 17.40 -0.86
CA LYS A 54 3.22 17.61 0.01
C LYS A 54 2.87 17.48 1.50
N ILE A 55 1.77 18.11 1.92
CA ILE A 55 1.31 18.02 3.31
C ILE A 55 0.90 16.59 3.64
N TYR A 56 0.05 15.98 2.81
CA TYR A 56 -0.45 14.63 3.05
C TYR A 56 0.71 13.62 3.17
N PHE A 57 1.58 13.53 2.17
CA PHE A 57 2.59 12.47 2.11
C PHE A 57 3.66 12.60 3.19
N ARG A 58 3.98 13.82 3.64
CA ARG A 58 4.93 14.08 4.73
C ARG A 58 4.61 13.36 6.05
N ALA A 59 3.35 13.02 6.29
CA ALA A 59 2.91 12.32 7.50
C ALA A 59 2.47 10.87 7.23
N THR A 60 2.68 10.37 6.01
CA THR A 60 2.37 8.99 5.61
C THR A 60 3.64 8.15 5.54
N ARG A 61 3.47 6.83 5.52
CA ARG A 61 4.60 5.89 5.38
C ARG A 61 5.35 5.91 4.04
N PHE A 62 4.97 6.79 3.13
CA PHE A 62 5.41 6.74 1.74
C PHE A 62 6.45 7.81 1.36
N HIS A 63 6.74 8.78 2.24
CA HIS A 63 7.68 9.86 1.94
C HIS A 63 8.43 10.32 3.19
N ASP A 64 9.76 10.31 3.12
CA ASP A 64 10.63 10.90 4.14
C ASP A 64 10.99 12.32 3.74
N SER A 65 10.23 13.27 4.28
CA SER A 65 10.44 14.70 4.00
C SER A 65 11.81 15.26 4.42
N LYS A 66 12.56 14.62 5.34
CA LYS A 66 13.87 15.12 5.75
C LYS A 66 14.95 14.80 4.71
N ARG A 67 14.87 13.61 4.10
CA ARG A 67 15.85 13.08 3.14
C ARG A 67 15.36 13.13 1.69
N ASP A 68 14.10 13.55 1.50
CA ASP A 68 13.35 13.54 0.25
C ASP A 68 13.33 12.19 -0.47
N LEU A 69 13.13 11.13 0.30
CA LEU A 69 13.03 9.76 -0.22
C LEU A 69 11.56 9.41 -0.42
N TRP A 70 11.24 8.70 -1.50
CA TRP A 70 9.88 8.22 -1.79
C TRP A 70 9.82 6.70 -1.83
N PHE A 71 8.67 6.15 -1.46
CA PHE A 71 8.42 4.72 -1.59
C PHE A 71 8.45 4.27 -3.05
N CYS A 72 9.07 3.12 -3.33
CA CYS A 72 9.30 2.57 -4.66
C CYS A 72 8.04 2.51 -5.55
N ALA A 73 6.86 2.24 -4.99
CA ALA A 73 5.62 2.21 -5.76
C ALA A 73 5.11 3.61 -6.22
N LEU A 74 5.63 4.69 -5.62
CA LEU A 74 5.32 6.08 -5.97
C LEU A 74 6.41 6.75 -6.82
N GLU A 75 7.51 6.05 -7.08
CA GLU A 75 8.56 6.50 -7.98
C GLU A 75 8.11 6.46 -9.44
N SER A 76 8.57 7.42 -10.24
CA SER A 76 8.33 7.45 -11.68
C SER A 76 8.71 6.14 -12.38
N THR A 77 8.06 5.87 -13.50
CA THR A 77 8.47 4.82 -14.45
C THR A 77 9.83 5.05 -15.07
N SER A 78 10.29 6.30 -15.16
CA SER A 78 11.62 6.62 -15.69
C SER A 78 12.70 6.74 -14.61
N ASN A 79 12.41 6.42 -13.35
CA ASN A 79 13.44 6.50 -12.29
C ASN A 79 14.50 5.40 -12.53
N PRO A 80 15.79 5.76 -12.75
CA PRO A 80 16.83 4.78 -13.08
C PRO A 80 17.16 3.84 -11.92
N SER A 81 16.81 4.20 -10.68
CA SER A 81 17.01 3.35 -9.49
C SER A 81 15.86 2.35 -9.25
N TYR A 82 14.75 2.47 -9.98
CA TYR A 82 13.54 1.66 -9.72
C TYR A 82 13.82 0.17 -9.79
N GLU A 83 14.41 -0.32 -10.89
CA GLU A 83 14.67 -1.74 -11.10
C GLU A 83 15.62 -2.31 -10.04
N GLN A 84 16.67 -1.58 -9.67
CA GLN A 84 17.59 -2.02 -8.62
C GLN A 84 16.89 -2.13 -7.27
N ARG A 85 16.07 -1.12 -6.90
CA ARG A 85 15.31 -1.13 -5.64
C ARG A 85 14.28 -2.26 -5.62
N ARG A 86 13.60 -2.48 -6.75
CA ARG A 86 12.63 -3.58 -6.91
C ARG A 86 13.32 -4.94 -6.77
N ALA A 87 14.43 -5.16 -7.47
CA ALA A 87 15.18 -6.42 -7.41
C ALA A 87 15.67 -6.72 -5.99
N TYR A 88 16.15 -5.70 -5.26
CA TYR A 88 16.52 -5.85 -3.86
C TYR A 88 15.32 -6.30 -3.00
N LEU A 89 14.15 -5.68 -3.18
CA LEU A 89 12.94 -6.09 -2.46
C LEU A 89 12.53 -7.52 -2.82
N GLU A 90 12.59 -7.90 -4.09
CA GLU A 90 12.25 -9.25 -4.56
C GLU A 90 13.22 -10.30 -3.96
N GLU A 91 14.52 -10.02 -3.93
CA GLU A 91 15.53 -10.87 -3.26
C GLU A 91 15.19 -11.06 -1.78
N LYS A 92 14.86 -9.98 -1.07
CA LYS A 92 14.48 -10.08 0.35
C LYS A 92 13.17 -10.81 0.54
N VAL A 93 12.18 -10.57 -0.30
CA VAL A 93 10.88 -11.25 -0.19
C VAL A 93 11.01 -12.76 -0.40
N ALA A 94 11.91 -13.19 -1.28
CA ALA A 94 12.18 -14.59 -1.57
C ALA A 94 12.73 -15.40 -0.37
N THR A 95 13.18 -14.76 0.72
CA THR A 95 13.54 -15.50 1.95
C THR A 95 12.34 -16.20 2.58
N GLY A 96 11.12 -15.79 2.25
CA GLY A 96 9.89 -16.45 2.68
C GLY A 96 9.61 -16.30 4.19
N TYR A 97 8.93 -17.30 4.72
CA TYR A 97 8.57 -17.48 6.13
C TYR A 97 8.72 -18.97 6.49
N SER A 98 8.76 -19.28 7.78
CA SER A 98 8.84 -20.66 8.27
C SER A 98 7.48 -21.22 8.66
N GLU A 99 7.35 -22.55 8.74
CA GLU A 99 6.16 -23.21 9.30
C GLU A 99 5.88 -22.78 10.75
N ALA A 100 6.94 -22.51 11.52
CA ALA A 100 6.83 -22.02 12.89
C ALA A 100 6.15 -20.64 12.96
N ASP A 101 6.43 -19.76 11.98
CA ASP A 101 5.79 -18.46 11.87
C ASP A 101 4.27 -18.60 11.63
N VAL A 102 3.89 -19.50 10.73
CA VAL A 102 2.47 -19.78 10.42
C VAL A 102 1.73 -20.30 11.66
N LYS A 103 2.30 -21.30 12.34
CA LYS A 103 1.74 -21.86 13.58
C LYS A 103 1.61 -20.81 14.67
N ARG A 104 2.63 -19.98 14.85
CA ARG A 104 2.62 -18.89 15.83
C ARG A 104 1.46 -17.95 15.60
N ILE A 105 1.24 -17.51 14.36
CA ILE A 105 0.14 -16.61 14.02
C ILE A 105 -1.22 -17.30 14.15
N ALA A 106 -1.33 -18.57 13.74
CA ALA A 106 -2.55 -19.36 13.92
C ALA A 106 -2.94 -19.49 15.40
N GLU A 107 -1.98 -19.79 16.28
CA GLU A 107 -2.20 -19.84 17.73
C GLU A 107 -2.71 -18.52 18.29
N LEU A 108 -2.08 -17.40 17.91
CA LEU A 108 -2.48 -16.07 18.37
C LEU A 108 -3.89 -15.73 17.91
N LEU A 109 -4.23 -16.05 16.66
CA LEU A 109 -5.58 -15.88 16.13
C LEU A 109 -6.61 -16.74 16.86
N ASN A 110 -6.30 -18.01 17.14
CA ASN A 110 -7.20 -18.92 17.87
C ASN A 110 -7.42 -18.50 19.32
N LYS A 111 -6.37 -17.97 19.97
CA LYS A 111 -6.46 -17.38 21.33
C LYS A 111 -7.12 -15.99 21.35
N ASN A 112 -7.54 -15.46 20.20
CA ASN A 112 -8.06 -14.10 20.05
C ASN A 112 -7.12 -13.04 20.63
N ALA A 113 -5.82 -13.17 20.37
CA ALA A 113 -4.83 -12.18 20.79
C ALA A 113 -5.20 -10.77 20.30
N GLU A 114 -4.77 -9.75 21.05
CA GLU A 114 -4.95 -8.34 20.70
C GLU A 114 -4.22 -7.98 19.39
N ASP A 115 -4.74 -6.98 18.68
CA ASP A 115 -4.16 -6.53 17.39
C ASP A 115 -2.70 -6.09 17.53
N GLU A 116 -2.33 -5.42 18.64
CA GLU A 116 -0.96 -4.99 18.92
C GLU A 116 0.01 -6.20 18.97
N VAL A 117 -0.44 -7.34 19.51
CA VAL A 117 0.38 -8.57 19.59
C VAL A 117 0.52 -9.21 18.22
N LEU A 118 -0.57 -9.31 17.45
CA LEU A 118 -0.54 -9.84 16.08
C LEU A 118 0.33 -8.96 15.17
N ALA A 119 0.20 -7.63 15.27
CA ALA A 119 0.99 -6.67 14.52
C ALA A 119 2.47 -6.83 14.82
N TYR A 120 2.83 -6.94 16.10
CA TYR A 120 4.21 -7.12 16.53
C TYR A 120 4.85 -8.37 15.92
N GLU A 121 4.18 -9.51 16.03
CA GLU A 121 4.68 -10.79 15.55
C GLU A 121 4.80 -10.80 14.03
N MET A 122 3.81 -10.26 13.30
CA MET A 122 3.90 -10.12 11.85
C MET A 122 5.02 -9.17 11.42
N VAL A 123 5.30 -8.10 12.18
CA VAL A 123 6.43 -7.22 11.88
C VAL A 123 7.74 -7.99 11.97
N GLN A 124 7.91 -8.90 12.94
CA GLN A 124 9.13 -9.71 12.98
C GLN A 124 9.23 -10.61 11.75
N ILE A 125 8.16 -11.33 11.38
CA ILE A 125 8.13 -12.24 10.21
C ILE A 125 8.45 -11.49 8.91
N VAL A 126 7.84 -10.33 8.71
CA VAL A 126 7.98 -9.56 7.47
C VAL A 126 9.27 -8.76 7.45
N ASN A 127 9.66 -8.12 8.54
CA ASN A 127 10.78 -7.18 8.51
C ASN A 127 12.12 -7.79 8.92
N HIS A 128 12.18 -8.95 9.55
CA HIS A 128 13.47 -9.59 9.88
C HIS A 128 14.38 -9.80 8.66
N ARG A 129 13.81 -9.98 7.45
CA ARG A 129 14.58 -10.05 6.20
C ARG A 129 15.38 -8.77 5.86
N PHE A 130 15.00 -7.64 6.45
CA PHE A 130 15.68 -6.34 6.26
C PHE A 130 16.52 -5.94 7.47
N PHE A 131 16.16 -6.44 8.67
CA PHE A 131 16.79 -6.08 9.93
C PHE A 131 17.47 -7.29 10.56
N GLU A 132 18.76 -7.20 10.87
CA GLU A 132 19.52 -8.27 11.53
C GLU A 132 19.17 -8.48 13.01
N LYS A 133 18.16 -7.76 13.51
CA LYS A 133 17.71 -7.80 14.89
C LYS A 133 16.21 -7.60 15.00
N GLU A 134 15.69 -7.98 16.16
CA GLU A 134 14.30 -7.76 16.53
C GLU A 134 13.95 -6.26 16.50
N ILE A 135 12.79 -5.95 15.92
CA ILE A 135 12.26 -4.59 15.88
C ILE A 135 11.55 -4.33 17.20
N PRO A 136 11.92 -3.28 17.96
CA PRO A 136 11.29 -2.99 19.24
C PRO A 136 9.79 -2.72 19.10
N SER A 137 9.00 -3.19 20.08
CA SER A 137 7.55 -2.95 20.11
C SER A 137 7.17 -1.46 20.10
N THR A 138 8.04 -0.60 20.61
CA THR A 138 7.87 0.86 20.56
C THR A 138 7.86 1.42 19.14
N ILE A 139 8.59 0.78 18.20
CA ILE A 139 8.60 1.15 16.78
C ILE A 139 7.32 0.65 16.09
N THR A 140 6.90 -0.59 16.38
CA THR A 140 5.63 -1.15 15.91
C THR A 140 4.45 -0.26 16.34
N LYS A 141 4.39 0.11 17.62
CA LYS A 141 3.35 1.00 18.17
C LYS A 141 3.41 2.42 17.59
N ALA A 142 4.60 2.93 17.31
CA ALA A 142 4.72 4.22 16.61
C ALA A 142 4.13 4.11 15.20
N ALA A 143 4.40 3.04 14.47
CA ALA A 143 3.92 2.86 13.10
C ALA A 143 2.38 2.88 12.98
N GLU A 144 1.63 2.41 14.00
CA GLU A 144 0.16 2.51 14.10
C GLU A 144 -0.36 3.94 13.96
N ASN A 145 0.44 4.92 14.38
CA ASN A 145 0.00 6.31 14.47
C ASN A 145 0.32 7.14 13.21
N THR A 146 0.93 6.55 12.17
CA THR A 146 1.15 7.25 10.88
C THR A 146 -0.18 7.61 10.19
N LEU A 147 -0.20 8.39 9.10
CA LEU A 147 -1.44 8.61 8.32
C LEU A 147 -1.67 7.52 7.27
N GLN A 148 -2.95 7.17 7.04
CA GLN A 148 -3.40 6.24 5.99
C GLN A 148 -4.30 6.90 4.94
N SER A 149 -4.99 7.98 5.31
CA SER A 149 -5.96 8.62 4.44
C SER A 149 -5.86 10.15 4.47
N ILE A 150 -6.23 10.78 3.36
CA ILE A 150 -6.26 12.24 3.24
C ILE A 150 -7.19 12.86 4.30
N GLY A 151 -8.28 12.18 4.67
CA GLY A 151 -9.22 12.64 5.70
C GLY A 151 -8.59 12.75 7.08
N GLU A 152 -7.66 11.85 7.44
CA GLU A 152 -6.93 11.94 8.71
C GLU A 152 -5.99 13.15 8.76
N ALA A 153 -5.44 13.56 7.61
CA ALA A 153 -4.53 14.70 7.51
C ALA A 153 -5.21 16.04 7.84
N ILE A 154 -6.53 16.11 7.78
CA ILE A 154 -7.30 17.34 8.06
C ILE A 154 -7.39 17.59 9.59
N LEU A 155 -7.22 16.56 10.43
CA LEU A 155 -7.31 16.67 11.88
C LEU A 155 -5.93 17.05 12.46
N PRO A 156 -5.73 18.29 12.98
CA PRO A 156 -4.38 18.78 13.32
C PRO A 156 -3.64 17.90 14.34
N TRP A 157 -4.35 17.41 15.36
CA TRP A 157 -3.75 16.56 16.39
C TRP A 157 -3.32 15.20 15.84
N LYS A 158 -4.12 14.58 14.96
CA LYS A 158 -3.74 13.32 14.29
C LYS A 158 -2.54 13.53 13.37
N TYR A 159 -2.53 14.62 12.61
CA TYR A 159 -1.43 14.97 11.73
C TYR A 159 -0.10 15.18 12.49
N ILE A 160 -0.13 15.90 13.61
CA ILE A 160 1.05 16.12 14.47
C ILE A 160 1.53 14.79 15.05
N ALA A 161 0.63 13.98 15.60
CA ALA A 161 0.96 12.66 16.14
C ALA A 161 1.59 11.76 15.07
N ALA A 162 1.01 11.73 13.86
CA ALA A 162 1.52 10.97 12.74
C ALA A 162 2.89 11.42 12.26
N THR A 163 3.15 12.74 12.22
CA THR A 163 4.47 13.27 11.85
C THR A 163 5.55 12.86 12.86
N LYS A 164 5.21 12.86 14.16
CA LYS A 164 6.12 12.41 15.22
C LYS A 164 6.39 10.91 15.12
N ALA A 165 5.32 10.12 14.97
CA ALA A 165 5.39 8.67 14.78
C ALA A 165 6.21 8.29 13.54
N HIS A 166 5.95 8.94 12.41
CA HIS A 166 6.72 8.79 11.17
C HIS A 166 8.21 9.02 11.42
N SER A 167 8.56 10.15 12.05
CA SER A 167 9.96 10.48 12.35
C SER A 167 10.63 9.41 13.21
N GLN A 168 9.94 8.93 14.26
CA GLN A 168 10.47 7.88 15.13
C GLN A 168 10.79 6.59 14.37
N VAL A 169 9.88 6.14 13.49
CA VAL A 169 10.10 4.90 12.73
C VAL A 169 11.19 5.09 11.68
N ILE A 170 11.20 6.21 10.96
CA ILE A 170 12.22 6.50 9.94
C ILE A 170 13.60 6.66 10.55
N ASP A 171 13.72 7.37 11.67
CA ASP A 171 15.02 7.56 12.33
C ASP A 171 15.55 6.20 12.85
N TYR A 172 14.68 5.34 13.40
CA TYR A 172 15.05 3.95 13.71
C TYR A 172 15.50 3.18 12.46
N CYS A 173 14.77 3.27 11.34
CA CYS A 173 15.16 2.56 10.12
C CYS A 173 16.52 3.05 9.60
N ALA A 174 16.78 4.37 9.64
CA ALA A 174 18.04 4.94 9.21
C ALA A 174 19.24 4.51 10.07
N GLU A 175 19.03 4.27 11.37
CA GLU A 175 20.08 3.83 12.29
C GLU A 175 20.38 2.33 12.21
N ASN A 176 19.46 1.53 11.66
CA ASN A 176 19.48 0.07 11.81
C ASN A 176 19.42 -0.72 10.51
N LEU A 177 19.14 -0.07 9.38
CA LEU A 177 19.28 -0.67 8.06
C LEU A 177 20.69 -0.43 7.52
N PRO A 178 21.22 -1.34 6.69
CA PRO A 178 22.49 -1.11 5.99
C PRO A 178 22.44 0.15 5.10
N ASP A 179 23.55 0.87 4.99
CA ASP A 179 23.64 2.16 4.27
C ASP A 179 23.23 2.09 2.78
N ASN A 180 23.36 0.91 2.17
CA ASN A 180 23.00 0.68 0.77
C ASN A 180 21.52 0.33 0.57
N VAL A 181 20.71 0.36 1.61
CA VAL A 181 19.29 0.00 1.57
C VAL A 181 18.42 1.25 1.58
N HIS A 182 17.43 1.30 0.68
CA HIS A 182 16.49 2.41 0.64
C HIS A 182 15.54 2.35 1.85
N ILE A 183 15.72 3.29 2.78
CA ILE A 183 15.11 3.31 4.12
C ILE A 183 13.57 3.16 4.09
N ILE A 184 12.90 3.82 3.14
CA ILE A 184 11.43 3.76 3.05
C ILE A 184 10.94 2.40 2.58
N ASP A 185 11.65 1.78 1.64
CA ASP A 185 11.20 0.57 0.99
C ASP A 185 11.32 -0.64 1.91
N ALA A 186 12.46 -0.76 2.60
CA ALA A 186 12.77 -1.88 3.49
C ALA A 186 12.20 -1.68 4.90
N GLY A 187 12.15 -0.43 5.37
CA GLY A 187 11.78 -0.07 6.73
C GLY A 187 10.35 0.44 6.85
N HIS A 188 10.19 1.76 6.68
CA HIS A 188 9.00 2.45 7.16
C HIS A 188 7.70 2.05 6.45
N HIS A 189 7.74 1.83 5.13
CA HIS A 189 6.56 1.35 4.42
C HIS A 189 6.14 -0.03 4.92
N ASN A 190 7.08 -0.97 5.02
CA ASN A 190 6.79 -2.35 5.42
C ASN A 190 6.27 -2.43 6.85
N ILE A 191 6.95 -1.80 7.82
CA ILE A 191 6.48 -1.80 9.22
C ILE A 191 5.09 -1.16 9.30
N GLY A 192 4.91 -0.01 8.65
CA GLY A 192 3.62 0.70 8.64
C GLY A 192 2.50 -0.02 7.90
N GLU A 193 2.81 -0.90 6.94
CA GLU A 193 1.84 -1.75 6.24
C GLU A 193 1.42 -2.95 7.05
N VAL A 194 2.40 -3.64 7.63
CA VAL A 194 2.12 -4.83 8.45
C VAL A 194 1.22 -4.47 9.62
N VAL A 195 1.61 -3.44 10.37
CA VAL A 195 0.92 -3.03 11.59
C VAL A 195 -0.53 -2.61 11.34
N LYS A 196 -0.81 -1.98 10.20
CA LYS A 196 -2.11 -1.35 9.95
C LYS A 196 -3.06 -2.15 9.11
N THR A 197 -2.53 -3.00 8.24
CA THR A 197 -3.30 -3.66 7.21
C THR A 197 -3.31 -5.16 7.41
N THR A 198 -2.19 -5.74 7.86
CA THR A 198 -2.05 -7.20 7.94
C THR A 198 -2.86 -7.79 9.09
N THR A 199 -2.96 -7.14 10.25
CA THR A 199 -3.80 -7.62 11.37
C THR A 199 -5.26 -7.78 10.98
N GLY A 200 -5.84 -6.77 10.32
CA GLY A 200 -7.19 -6.83 9.76
C GLY A 200 -7.32 -7.93 8.71
N ALA A 201 -6.30 -8.13 7.87
CA ALA A 201 -6.27 -9.20 6.87
C ALA A 201 -6.29 -10.60 7.52
N LEU A 202 -5.48 -10.81 8.57
CA LEU A 202 -5.42 -12.06 9.33
C LEU A 202 -6.78 -12.40 9.97
N ARG A 203 -7.44 -11.41 10.58
CA ARG A 203 -8.78 -11.61 11.15
C ARG A 203 -9.81 -11.89 10.07
N THR A 204 -9.73 -11.18 8.95
CA THR A 204 -10.62 -11.41 7.79
C THR A 204 -10.46 -12.83 7.27
N LEU A 205 -9.23 -13.34 7.15
CA LEU A 205 -8.95 -14.73 6.79
C LEU A 205 -9.61 -15.71 7.78
N LYS A 206 -9.35 -15.53 9.09
CA LYS A 206 -9.91 -16.39 10.15
C LYS A 206 -11.44 -16.45 10.12
N ASN A 207 -12.10 -15.35 9.75
CA ASN A 207 -13.56 -15.26 9.72
C ASN A 207 -14.18 -15.83 8.43
N ASN A 208 -13.36 -16.18 7.41
CA ASN A 208 -13.83 -16.63 6.09
C ASN A 208 -13.10 -17.91 5.65
N LEU A 209 -12.82 -18.82 6.57
CA LEU A 209 -12.09 -20.06 6.30
C LEU A 209 -12.81 -21.02 5.32
N ASP A 210 -14.02 -20.74 4.88
CA ASP A 210 -14.75 -21.52 3.86
C ASP A 210 -14.43 -21.10 2.42
N LYS A 211 -13.80 -19.94 2.22
CA LYS A 211 -13.50 -19.36 0.91
C LYS A 211 -12.04 -19.55 0.50
N SER A 212 -11.73 -19.34 -0.78
CA SER A 212 -10.34 -19.23 -1.23
C SER A 212 -9.70 -17.93 -0.75
N VAL A 213 -8.37 -17.92 -0.56
CA VAL A 213 -7.63 -16.71 -0.16
C VAL A 213 -7.84 -15.58 -1.17
N GLU A 214 -7.82 -15.90 -2.45
CA GLU A 214 -8.08 -14.96 -3.53
C GLU A 214 -9.47 -14.32 -3.39
N GLU A 215 -10.54 -15.12 -3.25
CA GLU A 215 -11.90 -14.60 -3.09
C GLU A 215 -12.05 -13.71 -1.85
N ILE A 216 -11.39 -14.07 -0.73
CA ILE A 216 -11.42 -13.29 0.51
C ILE A 216 -10.84 -11.90 0.25
N PHE A 217 -9.69 -11.80 -0.39
CA PHE A 217 -8.94 -10.55 -0.55
C PHE A 217 -9.26 -9.76 -1.83
N THR A 218 -10.00 -10.32 -2.77
CA THR A 218 -10.71 -9.54 -3.80
C THR A 218 -12.00 -8.93 -3.25
N SER A 219 -12.68 -9.63 -2.34
CA SER A 219 -13.88 -9.11 -1.65
C SER A 219 -13.56 -8.14 -0.51
N ASN A 220 -12.36 -8.25 0.08
CA ASN A 220 -11.87 -7.40 1.17
C ASN A 220 -10.47 -6.86 0.82
N PRO A 221 -10.37 -5.98 -0.20
CA PRO A 221 -9.09 -5.49 -0.69
C PRO A 221 -8.37 -4.65 0.36
N LEU A 222 -7.08 -4.93 0.51
CA LEU A 222 -6.21 -4.28 1.49
C LEU A 222 -5.78 -2.87 1.07
N THR A 223 -5.53 -2.68 -0.24
CA THR A 223 -5.15 -1.39 -0.80
C THR A 223 -6.36 -0.73 -1.44
N PRO A 224 -6.93 0.34 -0.86
CA PRO A 224 -8.15 0.93 -1.40
C PRO A 224 -7.90 1.76 -2.66
N GLN A 225 -6.70 2.36 -2.80
CA GLN A 225 -6.41 3.27 -3.89
C GLN A 225 -4.92 3.34 -4.27
N ALA A 226 -4.66 3.64 -5.54
CA ALA A 226 -3.34 3.94 -6.08
C ALA A 226 -3.32 5.33 -6.74
N PRO A 227 -2.48 6.27 -6.28
CA PRO A 227 -2.41 7.60 -6.87
C PRO A 227 -1.54 7.64 -8.13
N ARG A 228 -1.91 8.52 -9.08
CA ARG A 228 -1.08 8.95 -10.23
C ARG A 228 -1.19 10.46 -10.39
N ILE A 229 -0.27 11.07 -11.13
CA ILE A 229 -0.30 12.48 -11.50
C ILE A 229 -0.23 12.62 -13.02
N ALA A 230 -0.98 13.59 -13.56
CA ALA A 230 -0.91 13.90 -14.97
C ALA A 230 0.49 14.40 -15.35
N VAL A 231 1.07 13.81 -16.39
CA VAL A 231 2.34 14.26 -17.01
C VAL A 231 2.12 14.93 -18.36
N LYS A 232 0.97 14.70 -18.99
CA LYS A 232 0.52 15.35 -20.22
C LYS A 232 -0.92 15.84 -20.09
N GLU A 233 -1.24 16.90 -20.81
CA GLU A 233 -2.62 17.35 -20.98
C GLU A 233 -3.40 16.32 -21.78
N SER A 234 -4.51 15.83 -21.25
CA SER A 234 -5.35 14.83 -21.90
C SER A 234 -6.77 14.83 -21.35
N ASN A 235 -7.73 14.49 -22.20
CA ASN A 235 -9.10 14.15 -21.79
C ASN A 235 -9.41 12.64 -21.96
N PHE A 236 -8.40 11.83 -22.31
CA PHE A 236 -8.50 10.38 -22.53
C PHE A 236 -9.60 9.97 -23.50
N ASP A 237 -9.62 10.62 -24.67
CA ASP A 237 -10.60 10.43 -25.75
C ASP A 237 -12.03 10.76 -25.32
N GLY A 238 -12.18 11.89 -24.63
CA GLY A 238 -13.48 12.38 -24.17
C GLY A 238 -14.00 11.72 -22.90
N LEU A 239 -13.22 10.83 -22.26
CA LEU A 239 -13.56 10.26 -20.96
C LEU A 239 -13.67 11.33 -19.86
N LEU A 240 -12.90 12.42 -19.98
CA LEU A 240 -13.00 13.59 -19.11
C LEU A 240 -13.67 14.76 -19.84
N SER A 241 -14.58 15.47 -19.16
CA SER A 241 -15.26 16.66 -19.69
C SER A 241 -14.34 17.86 -19.91
N SER A 242 -13.18 17.89 -19.24
CA SER A 242 -12.15 18.90 -19.39
C SER A 242 -10.77 18.27 -19.19
N PRO A 243 -9.73 18.79 -19.87
CA PRO A 243 -8.43 18.15 -19.84
C PRO A 243 -7.76 18.21 -18.46
N THR A 244 -6.82 17.29 -18.25
CA THR A 244 -5.87 17.30 -17.13
C THR A 244 -4.89 18.47 -17.23
N ILE A 245 -4.28 18.83 -16.11
CA ILE A 245 -3.21 19.82 -16.04
C ILE A 245 -1.95 19.10 -15.53
N PRO A 246 -0.89 18.99 -16.34
CA PRO A 246 0.37 18.37 -15.94
C PRO A 246 0.90 18.91 -14.60
N GLY A 247 1.36 18.02 -13.73
CA GLY A 247 1.89 18.35 -12.40
C GLY A 247 0.85 18.87 -11.40
N LYS A 248 -0.43 18.98 -11.77
CA LYS A 248 -1.48 19.48 -10.88
C LYS A 248 -2.64 18.50 -10.70
N THR A 249 -3.11 17.88 -11.78
CA THR A 249 -4.21 16.92 -11.70
C THR A 249 -3.71 15.58 -11.17
N VAL A 250 -4.24 15.15 -10.03
CA VAL A 250 -3.93 13.86 -9.41
C VAL A 250 -5.10 12.90 -9.61
N PHE A 251 -4.80 11.69 -10.04
CA PHE A 251 -5.75 10.60 -10.13
C PHE A 251 -5.70 9.75 -8.87
N LEU A 252 -6.87 9.40 -8.35
CA LEU A 252 -7.04 8.40 -7.31
C LEU A 252 -7.78 7.21 -7.90
N PHE A 253 -7.03 6.21 -8.37
CA PHE A 253 -7.61 4.96 -8.82
C PHE A 253 -8.10 4.16 -7.62
N LYS A 254 -9.41 3.87 -7.56
CA LYS A 254 -10.04 3.09 -6.50
C LYS A 254 -9.90 1.60 -6.79
N ILE A 255 -8.65 1.13 -6.79
CA ILE A 255 -8.30 -0.25 -7.15
C ILE A 255 -9.01 -1.28 -6.28
N GLY A 256 -9.29 -0.99 -5.00
CA GLY A 256 -10.08 -1.91 -4.18
C GLY A 256 -11.51 -2.09 -4.69
N LYS A 257 -12.16 -1.02 -5.19
CA LYS A 257 -13.48 -1.16 -5.81
C LYS A 257 -13.42 -2.00 -7.09
N ALA A 258 -12.38 -1.78 -7.90
CA ALA A 258 -12.15 -2.58 -9.10
C ALA A 258 -11.88 -4.07 -8.76
N ALA A 259 -11.14 -4.36 -7.68
CA ALA A 259 -10.91 -5.73 -7.21
C ALA A 259 -12.22 -6.43 -6.81
N ILE A 260 -13.11 -5.75 -6.09
CA ILE A 260 -14.41 -6.28 -5.69
C ILE A 260 -15.29 -6.55 -6.91
N GLU A 261 -15.32 -5.63 -7.87
CA GLU A 261 -16.14 -5.74 -9.08
C GLU A 261 -15.66 -6.86 -10.00
N THR A 262 -14.36 -6.94 -10.24
CA THR A 262 -13.77 -7.85 -11.24
C THR A 262 -13.37 -9.21 -10.67
N GLN A 263 -13.24 -9.31 -9.35
CA GLN A 263 -12.61 -10.45 -8.67
C GLN A 263 -11.18 -10.74 -9.15
N ASP A 264 -10.49 -9.73 -9.70
CA ASP A 264 -9.09 -9.84 -10.13
C ASP A 264 -8.14 -9.42 -9.00
N ILE A 265 -7.37 -10.37 -8.52
CA ILE A 265 -6.41 -10.18 -7.43
C ILE A 265 -5.33 -9.12 -7.74
N ASN A 266 -5.04 -8.86 -9.02
CA ASN A 266 -4.07 -7.84 -9.40
C ASN A 266 -4.53 -6.42 -9.04
N PHE A 267 -5.83 -6.18 -8.87
CA PHE A 267 -6.33 -4.91 -8.34
C PHE A 267 -6.16 -4.76 -6.83
N THR A 268 -5.93 -5.85 -6.09
CA THR A 268 -5.58 -5.78 -4.66
C THR A 268 -4.13 -5.32 -4.44
N PHE A 269 -3.26 -5.56 -5.42
CA PHE A 269 -1.81 -5.32 -5.34
C PHE A 269 -1.28 -4.31 -6.38
N SER A 270 -2.14 -3.79 -7.24
CA SER A 270 -1.78 -2.86 -8.33
C SER A 270 -3.04 -2.27 -8.99
N THR A 271 -2.89 -1.76 -10.20
CA THR A 271 -3.94 -1.22 -11.08
C THR A 271 -4.51 -2.28 -12.03
N GLY A 272 -4.48 -3.56 -11.65
CA GLY A 272 -5.00 -4.67 -12.47
C GLY A 272 -4.03 -5.18 -13.55
N SER A 273 -2.79 -4.69 -13.56
CA SER A 273 -1.68 -5.28 -14.33
C SER A 273 -0.66 -5.93 -13.39
N SER A 274 0.11 -6.88 -13.92
CA SER A 274 1.28 -7.42 -13.22
C SER A 274 2.44 -6.43 -13.21
N GLU A 275 2.46 -5.50 -14.16
CA GLU A 275 3.46 -4.45 -14.24
C GLU A 275 3.46 -3.60 -12.96
N ARG A 276 4.64 -3.52 -12.33
CA ARG A 276 4.86 -2.80 -11.08
C ARG A 276 3.92 -3.19 -9.93
N ALA A 277 3.34 -4.40 -9.97
CA ALA A 277 2.58 -4.94 -8.85
C ALA A 277 3.43 -5.01 -7.58
N CYS A 278 2.76 -4.95 -6.42
CA CYS A 278 3.39 -5.06 -5.12
C CYS A 278 4.31 -6.29 -5.06
N VAL A 279 5.57 -6.07 -4.69
CA VAL A 279 6.58 -7.14 -4.58
C VAL A 279 6.21 -8.18 -3.52
N PHE A 280 5.41 -7.81 -2.52
CA PHE A 280 4.92 -8.72 -1.48
C PHE A 280 3.68 -9.54 -1.86
N LYS A 281 3.15 -9.40 -3.08
CA LYS A 281 1.91 -10.07 -3.49
C LYS A 281 1.97 -11.58 -3.25
N ASP A 282 2.97 -12.25 -3.82
CA ASP A 282 3.02 -13.71 -3.79
C ASP A 282 3.34 -14.23 -2.39
N PHE A 283 4.29 -13.59 -1.69
CA PHE A 283 4.55 -13.83 -0.26
C PHE A 283 3.28 -13.75 0.58
N PHE A 284 2.47 -12.70 0.39
CA PHE A 284 1.23 -12.52 1.13
C PHE A 284 0.22 -13.64 0.83
N LEU A 285 0.02 -13.96 -0.45
CA LEU A 285 -0.95 -14.97 -0.86
C LEU A 285 -0.57 -16.36 -0.38
N GLU A 286 0.70 -16.72 -0.47
CA GLU A 286 1.25 -17.99 0.05
C GLU A 286 1.08 -18.05 1.57
N PHE A 287 1.52 -17.02 2.29
CA PHE A 287 1.39 -16.96 3.75
C PHE A 287 -0.06 -17.14 4.21
N MET A 288 -0.99 -16.45 3.56
CA MET A 288 -2.41 -16.54 3.89
C MET A 288 -3.00 -17.92 3.56
N LYS A 289 -2.51 -18.62 2.52
CA LYS A 289 -2.95 -19.99 2.20
C LYS A 289 -2.48 -20.98 3.24
N ASP A 290 -1.20 -20.91 3.63
CA ASP A 290 -0.65 -21.80 4.66
C ASP A 290 -1.31 -21.54 6.02
N LEU A 291 -1.52 -20.28 6.36
CA LEU A 291 -2.26 -19.91 7.58
C LEU A 291 -3.71 -20.40 7.54
N GLN A 292 -4.39 -20.29 6.40
CA GLN A 292 -5.74 -20.81 6.25
C GLN A 292 -5.80 -22.32 6.47
N GLN A 293 -4.82 -23.05 5.93
CA GLN A 293 -4.70 -24.48 6.12
C GLN A 293 -4.48 -24.83 7.60
N GLU A 294 -3.55 -24.17 8.28
CA GLU A 294 -3.25 -24.37 9.71
C GLU A 294 -4.49 -24.12 10.59
N LEU A 295 -5.22 -23.02 10.32
CA LEU A 295 -6.44 -22.68 11.05
C LEU A 295 -7.56 -23.72 10.84
N ARG A 296 -7.71 -24.26 9.63
CA ARG A 296 -8.68 -25.32 9.32
C ARG A 296 -8.34 -26.64 10.01
N GLN A 297 -7.05 -27.00 10.06
CA GLN A 297 -6.59 -28.22 10.74
C GLN A 297 -6.86 -28.14 12.25
N THR A 298 -6.53 -27.02 12.88
CA THR A 298 -6.80 -26.82 14.31
C THR A 298 -8.29 -26.92 14.64
N LYS A 299 -9.16 -26.34 13.80
CA LYS A 299 -10.63 -26.41 13.97
C LYS A 299 -11.18 -27.82 13.83
N SER A 300 -10.52 -28.69 13.07
CA SER A 300 -10.95 -30.09 12.88
C SER A 300 -10.55 -30.99 14.04
N GLN A 301 -9.65 -30.53 14.92
CA GLN A 301 -9.18 -31.25 16.10
C GLN A 301 -9.87 -30.80 17.40
N SER A 302 -10.63 -29.69 17.36
CA SER A 302 -11.43 -29.14 18.46
C SER A 302 -12.89 -29.56 18.37
#